data_AF-A0A946DTJ8-F1
#
_entry.id   AF-A0A946DTJ8-F1
#
_cell.length_a   1.000
_cell.length_b   1.000
_cell.length_c   1.000
_cell.angle_alpha   90.00
_cell.angle_beta   90.00
_cell.angle_gamma   90.00
#
_symmetry.space_group_name_H-M   'P 1'
#
loop_
_entity.id
_entity.type
_entity.pdbx_description
1 polymer ?
#
loop_
_entity_poly.entity_id
_entity_poly.type
_entity_poly.pdbx_seq_one_letter_code
_entity_poly.pdbx_strand_id
1 'polypeptide(L)'
;MREKLETIQGANTELLAVDPHETWAAKSLLKDTGLSTDDLQFPLLMDPAQTVSATYGVAFQMRIHVEASNRPATFIIDKSGVLRYARRAKTFSDRPTPAQVVRELTKLDGK
;
A
#
# COMPACT_ATOMS: atom_id res chain seq x y z
N MET A 1 5.67 13.20 -0.61
CA MET A 1 4.79 12.10 -0.11
C MET A 1 4.47 12.32 1.37
N ARG A 2 5.49 12.57 2.21
CA ARG A 2 5.36 12.87 3.66
C ARG A 2 4.28 13.90 4.01
N GLU A 3 4.30 15.09 3.41
CA GLU A 3 3.28 16.14 3.66
C GLU A 3 1.82 15.69 3.36
N LYS A 4 1.63 14.77 2.43
CA LYS A 4 0.29 14.27 2.06
C LYS A 4 -0.11 13.02 2.84
N LEU A 5 0.82 12.39 3.56
CA LEU A 5 0.52 11.31 4.49
C LEU A 5 -0.26 11.85 5.69
N GLU A 6 0.14 13.01 6.21
CA GLU A 6 -0.59 13.72 7.26
C GLU A 6 -2.02 14.08 6.82
N THR A 7 -2.22 14.47 5.55
CA THR A 7 -3.57 14.73 5.02
C THR A 7 -4.42 13.45 4.96
N ILE A 8 -3.82 12.33 4.55
CA ILE A 8 -4.52 11.04 4.50
C ILE A 8 -4.88 10.58 5.92
N GLN A 9 -3.93 10.66 6.86
CA GLN A 9 -4.15 10.28 8.26
C GLN A 9 -5.15 11.22 8.97
N GLY A 10 -5.08 12.52 8.67
CA GLY A 10 -5.97 13.54 9.22
C GLY A 10 -7.42 13.42 8.77
N ALA A 11 -7.71 12.67 7.69
CA ALA A 11 -9.06 12.37 7.24
C ALA A 11 -9.73 11.23 8.02
N ASN A 12 -9.35 11.01 9.29
CA ASN A 12 -9.81 9.89 10.13
C ASN A 12 -9.70 8.53 9.39
N THR A 13 -8.59 8.36 8.69
CA THR A 13 -8.29 7.24 7.80
C THR A 13 -6.93 6.68 8.19
N GLU A 14 -6.82 5.36 8.27
CA GLU A 14 -5.54 4.70 8.49
C GLU A 14 -4.90 4.32 7.16
N LEU A 15 -3.62 4.64 6.99
CA LEU A 15 -2.85 4.16 5.84
C LEU A 15 -2.02 2.95 6.27
N LEU A 16 -2.20 1.84 5.55
CA LEU A 16 -1.43 0.61 5.73
C LEU A 16 -0.67 0.29 4.44
N ALA A 17 0.59 -0.10 4.56
CA ALA A 17 1.33 -0.71 3.48
C ALA A 17 1.40 -2.24 3.69
N VAL A 18 1.24 -3.01 2.62
CA VAL A 18 1.37 -4.48 2.64
C VAL A 18 2.46 -4.88 1.67
N ASP A 19 3.44 -5.64 2.14
CA ASP A 19 4.54 -6.15 1.33
C ASP A 19 4.55 -7.69 1.32
N PRO A 20 4.74 -8.34 0.15
CA PRO A 20 4.72 -9.79 0.03
C PRO A 20 5.91 -10.54 0.64
N HIS A 21 6.97 -9.85 1.02
CA HIS A 21 8.21 -10.51 1.42
C HIS A 21 8.27 -10.75 2.92
N GLU A 22 9.28 -11.52 3.31
CA GLU A 22 9.60 -11.78 4.71
C GLU A 22 10.06 -10.51 5.44
N THR A 23 9.81 -10.47 6.75
CA THR A 23 10.21 -9.33 7.61
C THR A 23 11.69 -8.98 7.52
N TRP A 24 12.57 -9.98 7.33
CA TRP A 24 14.01 -9.75 7.21
C TRP A 24 14.36 -9.00 5.91
N ALA A 25 13.65 -9.26 4.81
CA ALA A 25 13.88 -8.62 3.53
C ALA A 25 13.48 -7.13 3.61
N ALA A 26 12.33 -6.83 4.21
CA ALA A 26 11.90 -5.46 4.47
C ALA A 26 12.90 -4.69 5.35
N LYS A 27 13.41 -5.32 6.42
CA LYS A 27 14.45 -4.72 7.29
C LYS A 27 15.76 -4.45 6.54
N SER A 28 16.18 -5.37 5.67
CA SER A 28 17.38 -5.17 4.84
C SER A 28 17.20 -3.98 3.91
N LEU A 29 16.05 -3.89 3.23
CA LEU A 29 15.75 -2.78 2.33
C LEU A 29 15.75 -1.43 3.06
N LEU A 30 15.13 -1.35 4.24
CA LEU A 30 15.15 -0.12 5.05
C LEU A 30 16.58 0.29 5.37
N LYS A 31 17.40 -0.66 5.84
CA LYS A 31 18.81 -0.43 6.15
C LYS A 31 19.59 0.08 4.92
N ASP A 32 19.38 -0.52 3.76
CA ASP A 32 20.05 -0.12 2.51
C ASP A 32 19.67 1.31 2.07
N THR A 33 18.48 1.77 2.46
CA THR A 33 18.02 3.16 2.26
C THR A 33 18.42 4.13 3.37
N GLY A 34 19.15 3.66 4.39
CA GLY A 34 19.53 4.46 5.57
C GLY A 34 18.36 4.74 6.52
N LEU A 35 17.30 3.94 6.45
CA LEU A 35 16.09 4.04 7.28
C LEU A 35 15.99 2.85 8.23
N SER A 36 15.16 3.02 9.26
CA SER A 36 14.76 1.99 10.21
C SER A 36 13.23 1.85 10.24
N THR A 37 12.72 0.91 11.04
CA THR A 37 11.27 0.79 11.27
C THR A 37 10.67 2.02 11.95
N ASP A 38 11.46 2.73 12.76
CA ASP A 38 11.00 3.91 13.51
C ASP A 38 10.85 5.14 12.60
N ASP A 39 11.45 5.11 11.40
CA ASP A 39 11.31 6.15 10.38
C ASP A 39 10.04 6.02 9.53
N LEU A 40 9.32 4.90 9.67
CA LEU A 40 8.08 4.67 8.95
C LEU A 40 6.94 5.48 9.55
N GLN A 41 6.26 6.25 8.69
CA GLN A 41 5.12 7.08 9.07
C GLN A 41 3.78 6.32 9.04
N PHE A 42 3.80 5.04 8.67
CA PHE A 42 2.64 4.17 8.57
C PHE A 42 3.06 2.72 8.84
N PRO A 43 2.15 1.87 9.33
CA PRO A 43 2.42 0.44 9.48
C PRO A 43 2.75 -0.22 8.14
N LEU A 44 3.84 -0.99 8.13
CA LEU A 44 4.23 -1.85 7.02
C LEU A 44 4.00 -3.31 7.45
N LEU A 45 2.93 -3.91 6.92
CA LEU A 45 2.49 -5.28 7.21
C LEU A 45 3.11 -6.26 6.21
N MET A 46 3.59 -7.40 6.71
CA MET A 46 4.20 -8.45 5.88
C MET A 46 3.16 -9.52 5.54
N ASP A 47 3.16 -9.97 4.29
CA ASP A 47 2.29 -11.03 3.76
C ASP A 47 3.12 -12.13 3.06
N PRO A 48 4.05 -12.79 3.77
CA PRO A 48 4.95 -13.79 3.18
C PRO A 48 4.19 -15.01 2.62
N ALA A 49 3.02 -15.33 3.21
CA ALA A 49 2.14 -16.38 2.74
C ALA A 49 1.27 -15.96 1.54
N GLN A 50 1.33 -14.68 1.12
CA GLN A 50 0.58 -14.11 -0.01
C GLN A 50 -0.95 -14.17 0.15
N THR A 51 -1.44 -14.36 1.37
CA THR A 51 -2.86 -14.56 1.66
C THR A 51 -3.65 -13.30 1.34
N VAL A 52 -3.18 -12.14 1.82
CA VAL A 52 -3.85 -10.85 1.55
C VAL A 52 -3.72 -10.51 0.07
N SER A 53 -2.53 -10.68 -0.47
CA SER A 53 -2.21 -10.39 -1.85
C SER A 53 -3.05 -11.21 -2.84
N ALA A 54 -3.27 -12.49 -2.55
CA ALA A 54 -4.15 -13.35 -3.33
C ALA A 54 -5.62 -12.95 -3.17
N THR A 55 -6.06 -12.67 -1.94
CA THR A 55 -7.44 -12.22 -1.64
C THR A 55 -7.83 -10.96 -2.43
N TYR A 56 -6.89 -10.02 -2.55
CA TYR A 56 -7.12 -8.77 -3.30
C TYR A 56 -6.79 -8.88 -4.80
N GLY A 57 -6.39 -10.07 -5.26
CA GLY A 57 -6.16 -10.40 -6.66
C GLY A 57 -4.93 -9.70 -7.25
N VAL A 58 -3.85 -9.59 -6.49
CA VAL A 58 -2.59 -8.92 -6.88
C VAL A 58 -1.34 -9.79 -6.75
N ALA A 59 -1.47 -11.00 -6.16
CA ALA A 59 -0.35 -11.91 -5.96
C ALA A 59 0.29 -12.38 -7.28
N PHE A 60 1.64 -12.37 -7.34
CA PHE A 60 2.44 -12.97 -8.42
C PHE A 60 2.12 -12.51 -9.86
N GLN A 61 1.55 -11.31 -10.01
CA GLN A 61 1.12 -10.79 -11.32
C GLN A 61 2.21 -9.99 -12.05
N MET A 62 3.38 -9.81 -11.44
CA MET A 62 4.51 -9.11 -12.04
C MET A 62 5.79 -9.94 -11.88
N ARG A 63 6.78 -9.66 -12.72
CA ARG A 63 8.16 -10.12 -12.52
C ARG A 63 9.06 -8.92 -12.29
N ILE A 64 9.78 -8.91 -11.17
CA ILE A 64 10.92 -8.01 -10.95
C ILE A 64 12.15 -8.90 -11.01
N HIS A 65 13.02 -8.66 -11.98
CA HIS A 65 14.15 -9.54 -12.30
C HIS A 65 13.69 -11.01 -12.49
N VAL A 66 14.11 -11.91 -11.61
CA VAL A 66 13.80 -13.35 -11.67
C VAL A 66 12.67 -13.77 -10.72
N GLU A 67 12.19 -12.87 -9.87
CA GLU A 67 11.23 -13.18 -8.82
C GLU A 67 9.81 -12.76 -9.20
N ALA A 68 8.84 -13.61 -8.85
CA ALA A 68 7.44 -13.27 -8.95
C ALA A 68 7.11 -12.26 -7.84
N SER A 69 6.59 -11.11 -8.22
CA SER A 69 6.21 -10.04 -7.30
C SER A 69 4.76 -9.64 -7.51
N ASN A 70 4.23 -8.92 -6.55
CA ASN A 70 2.84 -8.49 -6.58
C ASN A 70 2.68 -7.31 -7.51
N ARG A 71 1.49 -7.24 -8.11
CA ARG A 71 1.04 -6.05 -8.80
C ARG A 71 0.84 -4.93 -7.78
N PRO A 72 1.50 -3.76 -7.91
CA PRO A 72 1.21 -2.64 -7.05
C PRO A 72 -0.28 -2.31 -7.11
N ALA A 73 -0.87 -2.00 -5.97
CA ALA A 73 -2.27 -1.64 -5.92
C ALA A 73 -2.56 -0.69 -4.75
N THR A 74 -3.69 -0.01 -4.86
CA THR A 74 -4.23 0.84 -3.82
C THR A 74 -5.71 0.53 -3.67
N PHE A 75 -6.13 0.31 -2.44
CA PHE A 75 -7.51 0.03 -2.09
C PHE A 75 -7.96 1.04 -1.04
N ILE A 76 -9.23 1.45 -1.09
CA ILE A 76 -9.87 2.22 -0.02
C ILE A 76 -11.04 1.38 0.48
N ILE A 77 -10.98 1.05 1.75
CA ILE A 77 -11.98 0.28 2.47
C ILE A 77 -12.63 1.25 3.45
N ASP A 78 -13.96 1.30 3.47
CA ASP A 78 -14.66 2.16 4.41
C ASP A 78 -14.74 1.54 5.82
N LYS A 79 -15.28 2.31 6.77
CA LYS A 79 -15.42 1.89 8.17
C LYS A 79 -16.36 0.70 8.38
N SER A 80 -17.19 0.35 7.39
CA SER A 80 -18.04 -0.85 7.40
C SER A 80 -17.35 -2.08 6.80
N GLY A 81 -16.07 -1.95 6.41
CA GLY A 81 -15.29 -3.03 5.79
C GLY A 81 -15.57 -3.21 4.30
N VAL A 82 -16.27 -2.26 3.66
CA VAL A 82 -16.63 -2.37 2.24
C VAL A 82 -15.54 -1.73 1.38
N LEU A 83 -15.08 -2.47 0.37
CA LEU A 83 -14.17 -1.94 -0.65
C LEU A 83 -14.87 -0.89 -1.52
N ARG A 84 -14.46 0.37 -1.41
CA ARG A 84 -15.04 1.51 -2.15
C ARG A 84 -14.22 1.96 -3.35
N TYR A 85 -12.92 1.70 -3.33
CA TYR A 85 -12.01 2.01 -4.43
C TYR A 85 -10.97 0.92 -4.58
N ALA A 86 -10.63 0.60 -5.83
CA ALA A 86 -9.53 -0.29 -6.17
C ALA A 86 -8.80 0.21 -7.42
N ARG A 87 -7.49 0.42 -7.29
CA ARG A 87 -6.57 0.67 -8.41
C ARG A 87 -5.50 -0.39 -8.40
N ARG A 88 -5.55 -1.31 -9.35
CA ARG A 88 -4.49 -2.28 -9.61
C ARG A 88 -3.62 -1.76 -10.75
N ALA A 89 -2.32 -1.65 -10.54
CA ALA A 89 -1.38 -0.97 -11.44
C ALA A 89 -1.05 -1.77 -12.71
N LYS A 90 -1.00 -1.15 -13.89
CA LYS A 90 -0.56 -1.84 -15.12
C LYS A 90 0.96 -2.00 -15.21
N THR A 91 1.71 -1.13 -14.54
CA THR A 91 3.17 -1.12 -14.47
C THR A 91 3.62 -0.84 -13.03
N PHE A 92 4.91 -1.00 -12.71
CA PHE A 92 5.41 -0.72 -11.35
C PHE A 92 5.20 0.72 -10.88
N SER A 93 5.22 1.66 -11.84
CA SER A 93 5.07 3.09 -11.60
C SER A 93 3.61 3.57 -11.73
N ASP A 94 2.68 2.73 -12.18
CA ASP A 94 1.24 3.06 -12.29
C ASP A 94 0.55 3.03 -10.92
N ARG A 95 0.91 3.98 -10.06
CA ARG A 95 0.33 4.14 -8.72
C ARG A 95 -0.45 5.45 -8.66
N PRO A 96 -1.60 5.50 -7.97
CA PRO A 96 -2.28 6.76 -7.75
C PRO A 96 -1.37 7.69 -6.94
N THR A 97 -1.33 8.95 -7.35
CA THR A 97 -0.69 10.01 -6.56
C THR A 97 -1.44 10.19 -5.24
N PRO A 98 -0.79 10.68 -4.16
CA PRO A 98 -1.47 10.97 -2.90
C PRO A 98 -2.67 11.91 -3.07
N ALA A 99 -2.58 12.88 -4.01
CA ALA A 99 -3.71 13.77 -4.30
C ALA A 99 -4.91 13.04 -4.93
N GLN A 100 -4.67 12.01 -5.76
CA GLN A 100 -5.75 11.16 -6.26
C GLN A 100 -6.39 10.35 -5.13
N VAL A 101 -5.59 9.78 -4.23
CA VAL A 101 -6.11 9.03 -3.07
C VAL A 101 -6.99 9.92 -2.19
N VAL A 102 -6.51 11.11 -1.82
CA VAL A 102 -7.30 12.09 -1.03
C VAL A 102 -8.61 12.44 -1.73
N ARG A 103 -8.59 12.66 -3.05
CA ARG A 103 -9.82 12.92 -3.81
C ARG A 103 -10.82 11.76 -3.76
N GLU A 104 -10.36 10.52 -3.77
CA GLU A 104 -11.25 9.36 -3.63
C GLU A 104 -11.79 9.24 -2.20
N LEU A 105 -10.98 9.57 -1.17
CA LEU A 105 -11.43 9.60 0.22
C LEU A 105 -12.53 10.64 0.45
N THR A 106 -12.37 11.87 -0.06
CA THR A 106 -13.37 12.95 0.10
C THR A 106 -14.74 12.59 -0.49
N LYS A 107 -14.79 11.73 -1.52
CA LYS A 107 -16.08 11.25 -2.08
C LYS A 107 -16.84 10.35 -1.10
N LEU A 108 -16.17 9.77 -0.11
CA LEU A 108 -16.77 8.90 0.90
C LEU A 108 -17.29 9.71 2.09
N ASP A 109 -16.61 10.80 2.46
CA ASP A 109 -17.02 11.68 3.57
C ASP A 109 -18.21 12.60 3.20
N GLY A 110 -18.43 12.85 1.91
CA GLY A 110 -19.53 13.66 1.40
C GLY A 110 -20.88 12.92 1.25
N LYS A 111 -21.03 11.73 1.85
CA LYS A 111 -22.27 10.95 1.91
C LYS A 111 -22.79 10.87 3.34
#